data_AF-A0AA51I4X8-F1
#
_entry.id   AF-A0AA51I4X8-F1
#
_cell.length_a   1.000
_cell.length_b   1.000
_cell.length_c   1.000
_cell.angle_alpha   90.00
_cell.angle_beta   90.00
_cell.angle_gamma   90.00
#
_symmetry.space_group_name_H-M   'P 1'
#
loop_
_entity.id
_entity.type
_entity.pdbx_description
1 polymer ?
#
loop_
_entity_poly.entity_id
_entity_poly.type
_entity_poly.pdbx_seq_one_letter_code
_entity_poly.pdbx_strand_id
1 'polypeptide(L)'
;SLPILGFTHLQPAQLTTVGKRASLWLSDLLMDERALSRARDDLRFRGVKGTTGTQASFLQLFNGDSNKVRALDKRVAELAGFNKRYLVTGQTYSRKVDLEVISALSGLGATVHKMCSDIRILASRKELEEPFESSQIGSSAMPYKRNPMRSERCCALARHLITLHANAANTHAVQWMERTLDDSANRRITLAEAFLTADATLLTLLNICQGLVVY
;
A
#
# COMPACT_ATOMS: atom_id res chain seq x y z
N SER A 1 15.83 -18.75 -19.37
CA SER A 1 15.86 -19.33 -20.73
C SER A 1 14.67 -20.24 -21.03
N LEU A 2 13.95 -20.78 -20.04
CA LEU A 2 12.78 -21.66 -20.26
C LEU A 2 11.69 -21.00 -21.12
N PRO A 3 11.48 -21.44 -22.37
CA PRO A 3 10.47 -20.87 -23.26
C PRO A 3 9.05 -21.17 -22.78
N ILE A 4 8.12 -20.25 -23.03
CA ILE A 4 6.68 -20.44 -22.76
C ILE A 4 5.86 -19.67 -23.80
N LEU A 5 4.66 -20.16 -24.12
CA LEU A 5 3.77 -19.50 -25.07
C LEU A 5 3.42 -18.09 -24.58
N GLY A 6 3.63 -17.07 -25.42
CA GLY A 6 3.22 -15.69 -25.16
C GLY A 6 1.71 -15.52 -25.36
N PHE A 7 1.12 -14.54 -24.67
CA PHE A 7 -0.31 -14.23 -24.79
C PHE A 7 -0.54 -12.74 -24.95
N THR A 8 -1.28 -12.38 -26.00
CA THR A 8 -1.93 -11.07 -26.18
C THR A 8 -3.41 -11.35 -26.42
N HIS A 9 -4.32 -10.62 -25.76
CA HIS A 9 -5.76 -10.96 -25.76
C HIS A 9 -6.09 -12.40 -25.28
N LEU A 10 -5.19 -12.99 -24.49
CA LEU A 10 -5.23 -14.42 -24.13
C LEU A 10 -5.21 -15.38 -25.34
N GLN A 11 -4.78 -14.89 -26.51
CA GLN A 11 -4.55 -15.67 -27.72
C GLN A 11 -3.05 -16.00 -27.88
N PRO A 12 -2.70 -17.15 -28.52
CA PRO A 12 -1.31 -17.50 -28.79
C PRO A 12 -0.55 -16.39 -29.52
N ALA A 13 0.58 -15.99 -28.96
CA ALA A 13 1.50 -15.02 -29.54
C ALA A 13 2.93 -15.61 -29.60
N GLN A 14 3.88 -14.81 -30.07
CA GLN A 14 5.30 -15.19 -30.10
C GLN A 14 5.77 -15.67 -28.72
N LEU A 15 6.68 -16.65 -28.72
CA LEU A 15 7.22 -17.21 -27.49
C LEU A 15 7.90 -16.13 -26.63
N THR A 16 7.73 -16.27 -25.33
CA THR A 16 8.50 -15.56 -24.32
C THR A 16 9.23 -16.58 -23.46
N THR A 17 9.74 -16.18 -22.29
CA THR A 17 10.25 -17.12 -21.28
C THR A 17 9.54 -16.95 -19.95
N VAL A 18 9.52 -17.99 -19.12
CA VAL A 18 8.92 -17.93 -17.78
C VAL A 18 9.53 -16.78 -16.96
N GLY A 19 10.86 -16.65 -16.96
CA GLY A 19 11.56 -15.56 -16.28
C GLY A 19 11.25 -14.18 -16.88
N LYS A 20 11.12 -14.06 -18.20
CA LYS A 20 10.72 -12.79 -18.84
C LYS A 20 9.31 -12.38 -18.43
N ARG A 21 8.35 -13.32 -18.37
CA ARG A 21 7.00 -13.04 -17.86
C ARG A 21 7.04 -12.58 -16.41
N ALA A 22 7.78 -13.29 -15.55
CA ALA A 22 7.95 -12.91 -14.15
C ALA A 22 8.60 -11.52 -13.97
N SER A 23 9.49 -11.12 -14.89
CA SER A 23 10.12 -9.79 -14.87
C SER A 23 9.12 -8.66 -15.07
N LEU A 24 7.97 -8.90 -15.72
CA LEU A 24 6.88 -7.91 -15.81
C LEU A 24 6.31 -7.62 -14.42
N TRP A 25 6.06 -8.67 -13.64
CA TRP A 25 5.55 -8.55 -12.27
C TRP A 25 6.56 -7.85 -11.35
N LEU A 26 7.85 -8.24 -11.46
CA LEU A 26 8.91 -7.62 -10.69
C LEU A 26 9.09 -6.13 -11.02
N SER A 27 8.98 -5.77 -12.30
CA SER A 27 9.07 -4.38 -12.74
C SER A 27 8.02 -3.50 -12.05
N ASP A 28 6.78 -3.96 -11.98
CA ASP A 28 5.69 -3.22 -11.33
C ASP A 28 5.92 -3.14 -9.81
N LEU A 29 6.34 -4.23 -9.16
CA LEU A 29 6.67 -4.24 -7.72
C LEU A 29 7.82 -3.29 -7.36
N LEU A 30 8.80 -3.10 -8.26
CA LEU A 30 9.86 -2.09 -8.09
C LEU A 30 9.33 -0.65 -8.24
N MET A 31 8.25 -0.44 -9.00
CA MET A 31 7.57 0.86 -9.03
C MET A 31 6.84 1.11 -7.71
N ASP A 32 6.18 0.10 -7.17
CA ASP A 32 5.48 0.16 -5.88
C ASP A 32 6.44 0.40 -4.72
N GLU A 33 7.58 -0.29 -4.67
CA GLU A 33 8.63 -0.06 -3.67
C GLU A 33 9.08 1.40 -3.67
N ARG A 34 9.37 1.96 -4.86
CA ARG A 34 9.75 3.38 -4.99
C ARG A 34 8.65 4.32 -4.51
N ALA A 35 7.39 4.04 -4.83
CA ALA A 35 6.26 4.84 -4.40
C ALA A 35 6.08 4.82 -2.88
N LEU A 36 6.20 3.64 -2.26
CA LEU A 36 6.10 3.45 -0.81
C LEU A 36 7.28 4.07 -0.06
N SER A 37 8.51 3.87 -0.56
CA SER A 37 9.72 4.48 0.00
C SER A 37 9.64 6.01 -0.09
N ARG A 38 9.17 6.56 -1.21
CA ARG A 38 8.92 8.00 -1.32
C ARG A 38 7.88 8.49 -0.32
N ALA A 39 6.74 7.81 -0.22
CA ALA A 39 5.68 8.18 0.72
C ALA A 39 6.19 8.19 2.16
N ARG A 40 6.99 7.19 2.56
CA ARG A 40 7.65 7.12 3.87
C ARG A 40 8.63 8.27 4.08
N ASP A 41 9.54 8.50 3.13
CA ASP A 41 10.66 9.43 3.28
C ASP A 41 10.22 10.90 3.23
N ASP A 42 9.07 11.17 2.59
CA ASP A 42 8.46 12.50 2.53
C ASP A 42 7.55 12.82 3.73
N LEU A 43 7.24 11.84 4.59
CA LEU A 43 6.47 12.10 5.83
C LEU A 43 7.16 13.17 6.68
N ARG A 44 6.35 14.08 7.21
CA ARG A 44 6.81 15.15 8.10
C ARG A 44 5.99 15.14 9.38
N PHE A 45 6.64 15.53 10.46
CA PHE A 45 5.96 15.68 11.74
C PHE A 45 5.08 16.94 11.74
N ARG A 46 3.84 16.85 12.24
CA ARG A 46 2.99 18.03 12.48
C ARG A 46 3.66 18.99 13.46
N GLY A 47 4.19 18.45 14.57
CA GLY A 47 4.75 19.23 15.66
C GLY A 47 3.69 19.94 16.51
N VAL A 48 4.12 20.97 17.23
CA VAL A 48 3.29 21.75 18.16
C VAL A 48 2.76 22.99 17.45
N LYS A 49 1.55 22.90 16.89
CA LYS A 49 0.97 23.95 16.02
C LYS A 49 -0.23 24.71 16.61
N GLY A 50 -0.71 24.27 17.78
CA GLY A 50 -1.94 24.84 18.38
C GLY A 50 -3.21 24.44 17.63
N THR A 51 -4.34 25.06 17.97
CA THR A 51 -5.67 24.68 17.48
C THR A 51 -5.91 25.02 16.01
N THR A 52 -5.33 26.12 15.52
CA THR A 52 -5.53 26.63 14.14
C THR A 52 -4.21 26.80 13.38
N GLY A 53 -3.11 26.20 13.88
CA GLY A 53 -1.82 26.21 13.18
C GLY A 53 -0.88 27.36 13.53
N THR A 54 -1.35 28.37 14.27
CA THR A 54 -0.60 29.62 14.55
C THR A 54 0.30 29.57 15.78
N GLN A 55 0.27 28.49 16.56
CA GLN A 55 1.05 28.32 17.79
C GLN A 55 0.76 29.35 18.91
N ALA A 56 -0.35 30.09 18.82
CA ALA A 56 -0.66 31.20 19.74
C ALA A 56 -0.60 30.80 21.24
N SER A 57 -1.13 29.63 21.60
CA SER A 57 -1.09 29.14 22.99
C SER A 57 0.33 28.89 23.49
N PHE A 58 1.22 28.37 22.63
CA PHE A 58 2.64 28.18 22.97
C PHE A 58 3.39 29.49 23.04
N LEU A 59 3.07 30.45 22.17
CA LEU A 59 3.65 31.79 22.21
C LEU A 59 3.30 32.51 23.51
N GLN A 60 2.04 32.41 23.94
CA GLN A 60 1.60 32.94 25.23
C GLN A 60 2.31 32.25 26.40
N LEU A 61 2.42 30.92 26.38
CA LEU A 61 3.13 30.14 27.40
C LEU A 61 4.60 30.59 27.57
N PHE A 62 5.24 31.01 26.48
CA PHE A 62 6.61 31.51 26.49
C PHE A 62 6.70 33.05 26.53
N ASN A 63 5.66 33.74 26.99
CA ASN A 63 5.63 35.20 27.15
C ASN A 63 6.05 35.98 25.88
N GLY A 64 5.63 35.51 24.71
CA GLY A 64 5.96 36.13 23.42
C GLY A 64 7.28 35.69 22.80
N ASP A 65 8.04 34.78 23.44
CA ASP A 65 9.32 34.30 22.91
C ASP A 65 9.13 33.28 21.77
N SER A 66 9.16 33.79 20.54
CA SER A 66 9.07 32.97 19.31
C SER A 66 10.23 31.99 19.13
N ASN A 67 11.40 32.27 19.70
CA ASN A 67 12.55 31.36 19.60
C ASN A 67 12.32 30.09 20.43
N LYS A 68 11.75 30.24 21.63
CA LYS A 68 11.35 29.08 22.46
C LYS A 68 10.27 28.22 21.80
N VAL A 69 9.28 28.84 21.15
CA VAL A 69 8.26 28.10 20.39
C VAL A 69 8.89 27.27 19.27
N ARG A 70 9.81 27.88 18.48
CA ARG A 70 10.54 27.18 17.41
C ARG A 70 11.43 26.05 17.96
N ALA A 71 12.09 26.29 19.09
CA ALA A 71 12.94 25.29 19.73
C ALA A 71 12.11 24.10 20.26
N LEU A 72 10.94 24.36 20.86
CA LEU A 72 10.01 23.31 21.30
C LEU A 72 9.55 22.45 20.12
N ASP A 73 9.08 23.08 19.03
CA ASP A 73 8.61 22.35 17.83
C ASP A 73 9.71 21.49 17.21
N LYS A 74 10.95 22.00 17.18
CA LYS A 74 12.12 21.22 16.76
C LYS A 74 12.39 20.05 17.69
N ARG A 75 12.44 20.30 19.00
CA ARG A 75 12.81 19.28 19.98
C ARG A 75 11.81 18.13 20.02
N VAL A 76 10.51 18.41 19.95
CA VAL A 76 9.48 17.36 19.94
C VAL A 76 9.55 16.53 18.65
N ALA A 77 9.82 17.16 17.50
CA ALA A 77 10.01 16.42 16.24
C ALA A 77 11.21 15.48 16.30
N GLU A 78 12.35 15.93 16.84
CA GLU A 78 13.56 15.11 17.03
C GLU A 78 13.29 13.94 17.98
N LEU A 79 12.60 14.18 19.10
CA LEU A 79 12.22 13.12 20.04
C LEU A 79 11.26 12.09 19.43
N ALA A 80 10.43 12.51 18.47
CA ALA A 80 9.55 11.62 17.71
C ALA A 80 10.26 10.90 16.55
N GLY A 81 11.57 11.10 16.37
CA GLY A 81 12.35 10.46 15.30
C GLY A 81 12.19 11.12 13.92
N PHE A 82 11.60 12.32 13.85
CA PHE A 82 11.42 13.05 12.60
C PHE A 82 12.48 14.13 12.42
N ASN A 83 13.15 14.06 11.27
CA ASN A 83 14.08 15.06 10.76
C ASN A 83 13.36 16.18 9.96
N LYS A 84 12.15 15.93 9.46
CA LYS A 84 11.32 16.90 8.73
C LYS A 84 10.06 17.24 9.53
N ARG A 85 9.64 18.51 9.51
CA ARG A 85 8.39 18.99 10.12
C ARG A 85 7.63 19.94 9.20
N TYR A 86 6.31 20.01 9.36
CA TYR A 86 5.50 21.00 8.66
C TYR A 86 5.71 22.38 9.26
N LEU A 87 5.92 23.37 8.41
CA LEU A 87 5.94 24.79 8.79
C LEU A 87 4.53 25.40 8.74
N VAL A 88 3.69 24.89 7.84
CA VAL A 88 2.33 25.37 7.61
C VAL A 88 1.36 24.22 7.87
N THR A 89 0.42 24.44 8.78
CA THR A 89 -0.68 23.52 9.09
C THR A 89 -1.91 24.35 9.47
N GLY A 90 -3.10 23.77 9.34
CA GLY A 90 -4.25 24.21 10.13
C GLY A 90 -4.23 23.56 11.51
N GLN A 91 -5.36 23.01 11.95
CA GLN A 91 -5.43 22.21 13.17
C GLN A 91 -4.63 20.90 13.05
N THR A 92 -4.53 20.30 11.87
CA THR A 92 -3.84 19.02 11.64
C THR A 92 -2.80 19.12 10.54
N TYR A 93 -2.01 18.07 10.35
CA TYR A 93 -1.33 17.90 9.05
C TYR A 93 -2.40 17.79 7.95
N SER A 94 -2.06 18.20 6.72
CA SER A 94 -3.00 18.16 5.60
C SER A 94 -3.43 16.73 5.29
N ARG A 95 -4.73 16.48 5.11
CA ARG A 95 -5.25 15.15 4.74
C ARG A 95 -4.82 14.69 3.34
N LYS A 96 -4.18 15.57 2.56
CA LYS A 96 -3.44 15.19 1.35
C LYS A 96 -2.36 14.13 1.62
N VAL A 97 -1.75 14.14 2.80
CA VAL A 97 -0.74 13.13 3.19
C VAL A 97 -1.37 11.75 3.26
N ASP A 98 -2.57 11.64 3.82
CA ASP A 98 -3.30 10.36 3.89
C ASP A 98 -3.60 9.87 2.47
N LEU A 99 -4.02 10.76 1.56
CA LEU A 99 -4.20 10.44 0.14
C LEU A 99 -2.92 9.91 -0.50
N GLU A 100 -1.79 10.60 -0.37
CA GLU A 100 -0.51 10.17 -0.98
C GLU A 100 -0.06 8.78 -0.51
N VAL A 101 -0.19 8.50 0.79
CA VAL A 101 0.12 7.18 1.37
C VAL A 101 -0.82 6.10 0.83
N ILE A 102 -2.13 6.35 0.84
CA ILE A 102 -3.11 5.37 0.35
C ILE A 102 -2.99 5.18 -1.17
N SER A 103 -2.63 6.20 -1.95
CA SER A 103 -2.36 6.06 -3.39
C SER A 103 -1.20 5.09 -3.67
N ALA A 104 -0.13 5.12 -2.87
CA ALA A 104 0.96 4.16 -3.01
C ALA A 104 0.50 2.71 -2.72
N LEU A 105 -0.30 2.52 -1.66
CA LEU A 105 -0.86 1.20 -1.33
C LEU A 105 -1.90 0.71 -2.37
N SER A 106 -2.67 1.63 -2.95
CA SER A 106 -3.62 1.35 -4.03
C SER A 106 -2.89 0.90 -5.31
N GLY A 107 -1.75 1.53 -5.64
CA GLY A 107 -0.85 1.11 -6.71
C GLY A 107 -0.36 -0.32 -6.53
N LEU A 108 0.14 -0.64 -5.32
CA LEU A 108 0.52 -2.00 -4.94
C LEU A 108 -0.64 -2.99 -5.13
N GLY A 109 -1.85 -2.60 -4.74
CA GLY A 109 -3.05 -3.40 -4.96
C GLY A 109 -3.25 -3.75 -6.46
N ALA A 110 -3.15 -2.76 -7.35
CA ALA A 110 -3.28 -2.99 -8.79
C ALA A 110 -2.22 -3.98 -9.32
N THR A 111 -0.96 -3.80 -8.93
CA THR A 111 0.16 -4.70 -9.27
C THR A 111 -0.10 -6.12 -8.83
N VAL A 112 -0.45 -6.31 -7.55
CA VAL A 112 -0.69 -7.65 -6.99
C VAL A 112 -1.90 -8.32 -7.65
N HIS A 113 -2.99 -7.58 -7.90
CA HIS A 113 -4.15 -8.12 -8.57
C HIS A 113 -3.80 -8.64 -9.97
N LYS A 114 -2.99 -7.89 -10.73
CA LYS A 114 -2.55 -8.27 -12.08
C LYS A 114 -1.66 -9.51 -12.04
N MET A 115 -0.63 -9.52 -11.19
CA MET A 115 0.28 -10.67 -11.04
C MET A 115 -0.48 -11.94 -10.63
N CYS A 116 -1.31 -11.87 -9.60
CA CYS A 116 -2.07 -13.02 -9.11
C CYS A 116 -3.12 -13.50 -10.12
N SER A 117 -3.66 -12.62 -10.96
CA SER A 117 -4.55 -13.01 -12.06
C SER A 117 -3.82 -13.81 -13.13
N ASP A 118 -2.59 -13.40 -13.50
CA ASP A 118 -1.75 -14.18 -14.41
C ASP A 118 -1.44 -15.56 -13.84
N ILE A 119 -1.06 -15.65 -12.55
CA ILE A 119 -0.78 -16.93 -11.88
C ILE A 119 -1.99 -17.86 -11.92
N ARG A 120 -3.20 -17.34 -11.66
CA ARG A 120 -4.45 -18.12 -11.74
C ARG A 120 -4.72 -18.66 -13.15
N ILE A 121 -4.41 -17.87 -14.18
CA ILE A 121 -4.51 -18.31 -15.58
C ILE A 121 -3.47 -19.38 -15.89
N LEU A 122 -2.23 -19.24 -15.42
CA LEU A 122 -1.18 -20.25 -15.64
C LEU A 122 -1.49 -21.58 -14.92
N ALA A 123 -2.10 -21.49 -13.73
CA ALA A 123 -2.55 -22.67 -12.98
C ALA A 123 -3.65 -23.43 -13.73
N SER A 124 -4.59 -22.74 -14.39
CA SER A 124 -5.63 -23.41 -15.20
C SER A 124 -5.05 -24.14 -16.41
N ARG A 125 -3.88 -23.70 -16.90
CA ARG A 125 -3.14 -24.30 -18.02
C ARG A 125 -2.12 -25.36 -17.56
N LYS A 126 -1.94 -25.56 -16.25
CA LYS A 126 -0.91 -26.42 -15.66
C LYS A 126 0.51 -26.05 -16.10
N GLU A 127 0.75 -24.79 -16.41
CA GLU A 127 2.09 -24.28 -16.78
C GLU A 127 2.85 -23.82 -15.53
N LEU A 128 2.13 -23.31 -14.52
CA LEU A 128 2.68 -22.85 -13.25
C LEU A 128 1.62 -22.94 -12.16
N GLU A 129 2.02 -23.44 -10.98
CA GLU A 129 1.16 -23.54 -9.79
C GLU A 129 1.80 -22.82 -8.60
N GLU A 130 0.95 -22.43 -7.64
CA GLU A 130 1.39 -22.00 -6.31
C GLU A 130 2.01 -23.16 -5.51
N PRO A 131 2.82 -22.87 -4.48
CA PRO A 131 3.30 -23.89 -3.57
C PRO A 131 2.13 -24.67 -2.95
N PHE A 132 2.28 -25.99 -2.89
CA PHE A 132 1.27 -26.88 -2.33
C PHE A 132 1.83 -27.55 -1.07
N GLU A 133 1.23 -27.27 0.10
CA GLU A 133 1.71 -27.85 1.35
C GLU A 133 1.37 -29.35 1.42
N SER A 134 2.20 -30.14 2.09
CA SER A 134 2.06 -31.60 2.15
C SER A 134 0.76 -32.06 2.81
N SER A 135 0.20 -31.26 3.72
CA SER A 135 -1.10 -31.50 4.37
C SER A 135 -2.27 -30.78 3.70
N GLN A 136 -2.04 -30.03 2.62
CA GLN A 136 -3.06 -29.23 1.97
C GLN A 136 -4.06 -30.11 1.24
N ILE A 137 -5.33 -30.01 1.62
CA ILE A 137 -6.44 -30.62 0.88
C ILE A 137 -6.85 -29.64 -0.22
N GLY A 138 -6.50 -29.93 -1.48
CA GLY A 138 -6.85 -29.09 -2.62
C GLY A 138 -8.36 -29.02 -2.87
N SER A 139 -9.01 -30.18 -2.82
CA SER A 139 -10.47 -30.35 -2.82
C SER A 139 -10.82 -31.59 -2.02
N SER A 140 -11.85 -31.53 -1.17
CA SER A 140 -12.34 -32.66 -0.38
C SER A 140 -12.86 -33.82 -1.25
N ALA A 141 -13.14 -33.59 -2.53
CA ALA A 141 -13.71 -34.58 -3.45
C ALA A 141 -12.79 -34.93 -4.64
N MET A 142 -11.74 -34.14 -4.92
CA MET A 142 -10.90 -34.29 -6.12
C MET A 142 -9.41 -34.20 -5.77
N PRO A 143 -8.72 -35.33 -5.55
CA PRO A 143 -7.33 -35.34 -5.07
C PRO A 143 -6.31 -34.75 -6.07
N TYR A 144 -6.63 -34.71 -7.37
CA TYR A 144 -5.78 -34.10 -8.39
C TYR A 144 -6.01 -32.59 -8.57
N LYS A 145 -7.06 -32.01 -7.96
CA LYS A 145 -7.44 -30.61 -8.19
C LYS A 145 -6.72 -29.70 -7.21
N ARG A 146 -5.78 -28.90 -7.73
CA ARG A 146 -5.08 -27.84 -7.00
C ARG A 146 -5.65 -26.48 -7.38
N ASN A 147 -6.03 -25.69 -6.39
CA ASN A 147 -6.63 -24.37 -6.60
C ASN A 147 -5.60 -23.28 -6.23
N PRO A 148 -5.46 -22.21 -7.04
CA PRO A 148 -4.60 -21.06 -6.74
C PRO A 148 -5.25 -20.13 -5.71
N MET A 149 -5.60 -20.68 -4.54
CA MET A 149 -6.40 -20.00 -3.52
C MET A 149 -5.66 -18.80 -2.89
N ARG A 150 -4.32 -18.84 -2.82
CA ARG A 150 -3.55 -17.73 -2.26
C ARG A 150 -3.56 -16.54 -3.22
N SER A 151 -3.41 -16.77 -4.52
CA SER A 151 -3.58 -15.73 -5.55
C SER A 151 -5.01 -15.19 -5.59
N GLU A 152 -6.02 -16.04 -5.41
CA GLU A 152 -7.42 -15.59 -5.30
C GLU A 152 -7.61 -14.67 -4.09
N ARG A 153 -7.05 -15.02 -2.93
CA ARG A 153 -7.05 -14.19 -1.73
C ARG A 153 -6.31 -12.86 -1.95
N CYS A 154 -5.12 -12.90 -2.57
CA CYS A 154 -4.37 -11.70 -2.94
C CYS A 154 -5.19 -10.79 -3.86
N CYS A 155 -5.85 -11.31 -4.91
CA CYS A 155 -6.74 -10.52 -5.77
C CYS A 155 -7.91 -9.91 -4.98
N ALA A 156 -8.49 -10.63 -4.02
CA ALA A 156 -9.58 -10.11 -3.20
C ALA A 156 -9.13 -8.93 -2.31
N LEU A 157 -8.02 -9.10 -1.58
CA LEU A 157 -7.45 -8.06 -0.71
C LEU A 157 -6.95 -6.86 -1.52
N ALA A 158 -6.28 -7.11 -2.65
CA ALA A 158 -5.83 -6.07 -3.57
C ALA A 158 -6.97 -5.18 -4.07
N ARG A 159 -8.16 -5.75 -4.33
CA ARG A 159 -9.33 -4.97 -4.73
C ARG A 159 -9.81 -4.03 -3.62
N HIS A 160 -9.70 -4.45 -2.36
CA HIS A 160 -10.00 -3.59 -1.22
C HIS A 160 -9.03 -2.40 -1.16
N LEU A 161 -7.72 -2.63 -1.30
CA LEU A 161 -6.71 -1.56 -1.36
C LEU A 161 -7.01 -0.53 -2.45
N ILE A 162 -7.35 -0.99 -3.66
CA ILE A 162 -7.70 -0.10 -4.77
C ILE A 162 -8.89 0.78 -4.40
N THR A 163 -9.90 0.19 -3.74
CA THR A 163 -11.15 0.87 -3.36
C THR A 163 -10.91 1.95 -2.29
N LEU A 164 -10.02 1.71 -1.33
CA LEU A 164 -9.73 2.64 -0.23
C LEU A 164 -9.14 3.99 -0.69
N HIS A 165 -8.58 4.07 -1.90
CA HIS A 165 -8.09 5.33 -2.48
C HIS A 165 -9.17 6.42 -2.49
N ALA A 166 -10.39 6.07 -2.90
CA ALA A 166 -11.48 7.04 -2.98
C ALA A 166 -11.84 7.63 -1.61
N ASN A 167 -11.75 6.83 -0.53
CA ASN A 167 -12.02 7.31 0.83
C ASN A 167 -11.03 8.41 1.24
N ALA A 168 -9.74 8.22 0.98
CA ALA A 168 -8.72 9.20 1.30
C ALA A 168 -8.85 10.47 0.44
N ALA A 169 -9.14 10.31 -0.86
CA ALA A 169 -9.34 11.42 -1.79
C ALA A 169 -10.55 12.28 -1.39
N ASN A 170 -11.69 11.64 -1.14
CA ASN A 170 -12.92 12.33 -0.74
C ASN A 170 -12.74 13.05 0.60
N THR A 171 -12.11 12.40 1.59
CA THR A 171 -11.85 13.02 2.90
C THR A 171 -11.00 14.29 2.77
N HIS A 172 -9.97 14.29 1.92
CA HIS A 172 -9.16 15.49 1.72
C HIS A 172 -9.95 16.60 1.01
N ALA A 173 -10.73 16.25 -0.01
CA ALA A 173 -11.43 17.22 -0.86
C ALA A 173 -12.46 18.06 -0.11
N VAL A 174 -13.03 17.53 0.98
CA VAL A 174 -14.11 18.18 1.74
C VAL A 174 -13.68 18.73 3.10
N GLN A 175 -12.37 18.79 3.40
CA GLN A 175 -11.90 19.50 4.58
C GLN A 175 -12.14 21.01 4.44
N TRP A 176 -12.93 21.59 5.34
CA TRP A 176 -13.18 23.03 5.33
C TRP A 176 -12.21 23.79 6.24
N MET A 177 -11.61 24.85 5.71
CA MET A 177 -10.75 25.79 6.43
C MET A 177 -9.62 25.07 7.20
N GLU A 178 -9.37 25.42 8.48
CA GLU A 178 -8.28 24.84 9.26
C GLU A 178 -8.49 23.37 9.65
N ARG A 179 -9.74 22.87 9.63
CA ARG A 179 -10.16 21.46 9.78
C ARG A 179 -11.66 21.32 10.05
N THR A 180 -12.24 20.23 9.53
CA THR A 180 -13.53 19.67 9.98
C THR A 180 -13.34 18.25 10.51
N LEU A 181 -14.19 17.81 11.45
CA LEU A 181 -14.01 16.56 12.22
C LEU A 181 -14.54 15.30 11.52
N ASP A 182 -15.25 15.46 10.39
CA ASP A 182 -15.79 14.38 9.56
C ASP A 182 -14.71 13.40 9.07
N ASP A 183 -13.45 13.84 9.00
CA ASP A 183 -12.31 12.98 8.69
C ASP A 183 -12.02 11.91 9.76
N SER A 184 -12.41 12.15 11.01
CA SER A 184 -11.95 11.37 12.17
C SER A 184 -12.41 9.92 12.11
N ALA A 185 -13.70 9.69 11.85
CA ALA A 185 -14.26 8.35 11.79
C ALA A 185 -13.73 7.59 10.55
N ASN A 186 -13.71 8.24 9.39
CA ASN A 186 -13.22 7.61 8.15
C ASN A 186 -11.76 7.16 8.29
N ARG A 187 -10.89 8.03 8.81
CA ARG A 187 -9.45 7.74 8.94
C ARG A 187 -9.14 6.60 9.91
N ARG A 188 -9.97 6.40 10.95
CA ARG A 188 -9.82 5.27 11.89
C ARG A 188 -9.99 3.92 11.21
N ILE A 189 -10.81 3.88 10.16
CA ILE A 189 -11.08 2.67 9.37
C ILE A 189 -10.08 2.58 8.23
N THR A 190 -10.12 3.55 7.32
CA THR A 190 -9.39 3.54 6.04
C THR A 190 -7.88 3.35 6.23
N LEU A 191 -7.26 4.07 7.18
CA LEU A 191 -5.81 3.98 7.36
C LEU A 191 -5.40 2.61 7.90
N ALA A 192 -6.06 2.14 8.96
CA ALA A 192 -5.73 0.86 9.57
C ALA A 192 -5.98 -0.31 8.61
N GLU A 193 -7.15 -0.33 7.96
CA GLU A 193 -7.49 -1.37 6.99
C GLU A 193 -6.54 -1.39 5.80
N ALA A 194 -6.11 -0.24 5.28
CA ALA A 194 -5.18 -0.21 4.16
C ALA A 194 -3.84 -0.86 4.50
N PHE A 195 -3.25 -0.52 5.65
CA PHE A 195 -1.98 -1.13 6.07
C PHE A 195 -2.12 -2.62 6.38
N LEU A 196 -3.18 -3.03 7.09
CA LEU A 196 -3.41 -4.45 7.41
C LEU A 196 -3.68 -5.28 6.14
N THR A 197 -4.41 -4.71 5.18
CA THR A 197 -4.69 -5.37 3.90
C THR A 197 -3.42 -5.52 3.07
N ALA A 198 -2.58 -4.49 3.02
CA ALA A 198 -1.29 -4.54 2.33
C ALA A 198 -0.34 -5.56 2.97
N ASP A 199 -0.25 -5.59 4.30
CA ASP A 199 0.56 -6.56 5.03
C ASP A 199 0.13 -8.01 4.75
N ALA A 200 -1.15 -8.32 4.93
CA ALA A 200 -1.69 -9.65 4.64
C ALA A 200 -1.48 -10.07 3.17
N THR A 201 -1.58 -9.10 2.25
CA THR A 201 -1.33 -9.31 0.83
C THR A 201 0.14 -9.64 0.57
N LEU A 202 1.08 -8.88 1.13
CA LEU A 202 2.52 -9.09 0.94
C LEU A 202 3.01 -10.39 1.60
N LEU A 203 2.52 -10.73 2.79
CA LEU A 203 2.83 -12.00 3.45
C LEU A 203 2.34 -13.20 2.62
N THR A 204 1.12 -13.11 2.07
CA THR A 204 0.60 -14.16 1.19
C THR A 204 1.38 -14.23 -0.12
N LEU A 205 1.73 -13.08 -0.72
CA LEU A 205 2.50 -13.02 -1.96
C LEU A 205 3.92 -13.57 -1.79
N LEU A 206 4.57 -13.28 -0.66
CA LEU A 206 5.89 -13.84 -0.33
C LEU A 206 5.83 -15.37 -0.30
N ASN A 207 4.82 -15.95 0.34
CA ASN A 207 4.61 -17.39 0.37
C ASN A 207 4.41 -17.98 -1.04
N ILE A 208 3.63 -17.32 -1.90
CA ILE A 208 3.46 -17.73 -3.30
C ILE A 208 4.81 -17.74 -4.03
N CYS A 209 5.55 -16.63 -3.95
CA CYS A 209 6.80 -16.43 -4.69
C CYS A 209 7.92 -17.38 -4.26
N GLN A 210 7.94 -17.82 -3.00
CA GLN A 210 8.97 -18.72 -2.46
C GLN A 210 8.87 -20.16 -2.96
N GLY A 211 7.73 -20.57 -3.51
CA GLY A 211 7.48 -21.96 -3.88
C GLY A 211 6.68 -22.14 -5.16
N LEU A 212 6.80 -21.22 -6.11
CA LEU A 212 6.21 -21.38 -7.44
C LEU A 212 6.72 -22.69 -8.07
N VAL A 213 5.77 -23.52 -8.53
CA VAL A 213 6.05 -24.78 -9.22
C VAL A 213 5.86 -24.53 -10.72
N VAL A 214 6.89 -24.82 -11.51
CA VAL A 214 6.85 -24.75 -12.98
C VAL A 214 6.90 -26.17 -13.52
N TYR A 215 6.04 -26.48 -14.49
CA TYR A 215 5.96 -27.79 -15.14
C TYR A 215 6.63 -27.77 -16.51
#